data_AF-A0ABD1KJS7-F1
#
_entry.id   AF-A0ABD1KJS7-F1
#
_cell.length_a   1.000
_cell.length_b   1.000
_cell.length_c   1.000
_cell.angle_alpha   90.00
_cell.angle_beta   90.00
_cell.angle_gamma   90.00
#
_symmetry.space_group_name_H-M   'P 1'
#
loop_
_entity.id
_entity.type
_entity.pdbx_description
1 polymer ?
#
loop_
_entity_poly.entity_id
_entity_poly.type
_entity_poly.pdbx_seq_one_letter_code
_entity_poly.pdbx_strand_id
1 'polypeptide(L)'
;MADIDKEFQDWKVKYGKHYLTPEEEARRKAIWLNSRDIVLAHNARAEQGLETWTMELNMFADQTPEELKKSHGLILPSCIDTDAMALSW
;
A
#
# COMPACT_ATOMS: atom_id res chain seq x y z
N MET A 1 -16.29 0.27 15.55
CA MET A 1 -15.49 -0.95 15.26
C MET A 1 -16.13 -1.86 14.23
N ALA A 2 -17.47 -1.94 14.12
CA ALA A 2 -18.15 -2.74 13.08
C ALA A 2 -17.97 -2.21 11.64
N ASP A 3 -17.73 -0.91 11.49
CA ASP A 3 -17.62 -0.26 10.18
C ASP A 3 -16.41 -0.74 9.37
N ILE A 4 -15.24 -0.83 10.02
CA ILE A 4 -13.99 -1.35 9.43
C ILE A 4 -14.13 -2.79 8.95
N ASP A 5 -14.81 -3.64 9.73
CA ASP A 5 -15.02 -5.03 9.33
C ASP A 5 -15.90 -5.11 8.08
N LYS A 6 -16.98 -4.32 8.06
CA LYS A 6 -17.87 -4.23 6.90
C LYS A 6 -17.14 -3.68 5.67
N GLU A 7 -16.37 -2.60 5.80
CA GLU A 7 -15.56 -2.05 4.71
C GLU A 7 -14.57 -3.09 4.17
N PHE A 8 -13.93 -3.88 5.05
CA PHE A 8 -13.03 -4.95 4.64
C PHE A 8 -13.76 -6.07 3.90
N GLN A 9 -14.95 -6.48 4.35
CA GLN A 9 -15.78 -7.46 3.62
C GLN A 9 -16.20 -6.92 2.24
N ASP A 10 -16.68 -5.68 2.17
CA ASP A 10 -17.08 -5.02 0.93
C ASP A 10 -15.88 -4.93 -0.04
N TRP A 11 -14.69 -4.60 0.47
CA TRP A 11 -13.44 -4.60 -0.29
C TRP A 11 -13.06 -6.01 -0.79
N LYS A 12 -13.15 -7.03 0.06
CA LYS A 12 -12.89 -8.42 -0.35
C LYS A 12 -13.82 -8.87 -1.47
N VAL A 13 -15.10 -8.54 -1.38
CA VAL A 13 -16.10 -8.86 -2.42
C VAL A 13 -15.79 -8.09 -3.70
N LYS A 14 -15.47 -6.80 -3.60
CA LYS A 14 -15.13 -5.93 -4.75
C LYS A 14 -13.94 -6.48 -5.56
N TYR A 15 -12.94 -7.06 -4.90
CA TYR A 15 -11.72 -7.57 -5.53
C TYR A 15 -11.64 -9.10 -5.60
N GLY A 16 -12.68 -9.83 -5.19
CA GLY A 16 -12.73 -11.29 -5.22
C GLY A 16 -11.66 -11.98 -4.35
N LYS A 17 -11.33 -11.40 -3.19
CA LYS A 17 -10.26 -11.90 -2.31
C LYS A 17 -10.79 -13.02 -1.41
N HIS A 18 -10.09 -14.15 -1.40
CA HIS A 18 -10.39 -15.30 -0.55
C HIS A 18 -9.15 -15.72 0.24
N TYR A 19 -9.29 -15.79 1.57
CA TYR A 19 -8.24 -16.25 2.48
C TYR A 19 -8.66 -17.60 3.08
N LEU A 20 -7.75 -18.56 3.11
CA LEU A 20 -8.06 -19.93 3.57
C LEU A 20 -8.02 -20.09 5.09
N THR A 21 -7.23 -19.26 5.79
CA THR A 21 -7.02 -19.37 7.23
C THR A 21 -7.36 -18.07 7.95
N PRO A 22 -7.92 -18.15 9.17
CA PRO A 22 -8.26 -16.96 9.96
C PRO A 22 -7.02 -16.16 10.39
N GLU A 23 -5.87 -16.83 10.55
CA GLU A 23 -4.59 -16.16 10.84
C GLU A 23 -4.12 -15.29 9.67
N GLU A 24 -4.23 -15.80 8.43
CA GLU A 24 -3.91 -15.01 7.23
C GLU A 24 -4.91 -13.87 7.04
N GLU A 25 -6.20 -14.10 7.30
CA GLU A 25 -7.20 -13.02 7.24
C GLU A 25 -6.86 -11.90 8.25
N ALA A 26 -6.50 -12.24 9.49
CA ALA A 26 -6.13 -11.26 10.50
C ALA A 26 -4.88 -10.47 10.09
N ARG A 27 -3.86 -11.16 9.54
CA ARG A 27 -2.64 -10.52 9.03
C ARG A 27 -2.95 -9.58 7.86
N ARG A 28 -3.73 -10.03 6.88
CA ARG A 28 -4.11 -9.24 5.69
C ARG A 28 -4.99 -8.06 6.05
N LYS A 29 -5.90 -8.23 7.02
CA LYS A 29 -6.72 -7.15 7.57
C LYS A 29 -5.87 -6.08 8.27
N ALA A 30 -4.82 -6.47 9.00
CA ALA A 30 -3.89 -5.52 9.60
C ALA A 30 -3.13 -4.69 8.54
N ILE A 31 -2.70 -5.33 7.44
CA ILE A 31 -2.05 -4.64 6.33
C ILE A 31 -3.02 -3.68 5.64
N TRP A 32 -4.25 -4.13 5.38
CA TRP A 32 -5.31 -3.33 4.78
C TRP A 32 -5.66 -2.09 5.62
N LEU A 33 -5.71 -2.24 6.95
CA LEU A 33 -5.88 -1.13 7.88
C LEU A 33 -4.77 -0.10 7.73
N ASN A 34 -3.50 -0.55 7.70
CA ASN A 34 -2.37 0.34 7.52
C ASN A 34 -2.42 1.09 6.18
N SER A 35 -2.79 0.40 5.09
CA SER A 35 -2.98 1.05 3.78
C SER A 35 -4.09 2.10 3.83
N ARG A 36 -5.19 1.85 4.54
CA ARG A 36 -6.29 2.81 4.74
C ARG A 36 -5.80 4.06 5.47
N ASP A 37 -5.02 3.90 6.54
CA ASP A 37 -4.45 5.03 7.27
C ASP A 37 -3.51 5.87 6.40
N ILE A 38 -2.68 5.23 5.56
CA ILE A 38 -1.81 5.94 4.60
C ILE A 38 -2.63 6.74 3.59
N VAL A 39 -3.69 6.14 3.03
CA VAL A 39 -4.60 6.79 2.08
C VAL A 39 -5.26 8.01 2.72
N LEU A 40 -5.80 7.86 3.93
CA LEU A 40 -6.44 8.95 4.66
C LEU A 40 -5.45 10.09 4.94
N ALA A 41 -4.25 9.75 5.41
CA ALA A 41 -3.21 10.74 5.68
C ALA A 41 -2.77 11.47 4.40
N HIS A 42 -2.68 10.78 3.27
CA HIS A 42 -2.35 11.40 1.98
C HIS A 42 -3.48 12.29 1.48
N ASN A 43 -4.72 11.82 1.50
CA ASN A 43 -5.87 12.61 1.06
C ASN A 43 -6.07 13.87 1.92
N ALA A 44 -5.84 13.78 3.23
CA ALA A 44 -5.86 14.96 4.10
C ALA A 44 -4.78 16.00 3.72
N ARG A 45 -3.60 15.57 3.23
CA ARG A 45 -2.58 16.48 2.68
C ARG A 45 -2.96 17.03 1.31
N ALA A 46 -3.60 16.23 0.47
CA ALA A 46 -4.12 16.66 -0.83
C ALA A 46 -5.19 17.74 -0.68
N GLU A 47 -6.11 17.60 0.29
CA GLU A 47 -7.11 18.62 0.61
C GLU A 47 -6.50 19.93 1.10
N GLN A 48 -5.32 19.86 1.74
CA GLN A 48 -4.54 21.04 2.13
C GLN A 48 -3.76 21.65 0.96
N GLY A 49 -3.85 21.07 -0.24
CA GLY A 49 -3.13 21.51 -1.44
C GLY A 49 -1.64 21.16 -1.44
N LEU A 50 -1.18 20.26 -0.56
CA LEU A 50 0.21 19.81 -0.50
C LEU A 50 0.51 18.71 -1.54
N GLU A 51 -0.51 18.01 -1.99
CA GLU A 51 -0.43 16.93 -2.97
C GLU A 51 -1.42 17.20 -4.11
N THR A 52 -1.02 16.89 -5.35
CA THR A 52 -1.84 17.11 -6.56
C THR A 52 -2.68 15.90 -6.95
N TRP A 53 -2.55 14.80 -6.22
CA TRP A 53 -3.18 13.52 -6.49
C TRP A 53 -3.84 13.00 -5.21
N THR A 54 -4.75 12.05 -5.39
CA THR A 54 -5.48 11.39 -4.30
C THR A 54 -5.22 9.90 -4.34
N MET A 55 -5.26 9.27 -3.17
CA MET A 55 -5.12 7.84 -3.01
C MET A 55 -6.46 7.19 -2.70
N GLU A 56 -6.59 5.92 -3.08
CA GLU A 56 -7.73 5.07 -2.72
C GLU A 56 -7.26 3.65 -2.39
N LEU A 57 -8.10 2.92 -1.66
CA LEU A 57 -7.88 1.50 -1.35
C LEU A 57 -8.04 0.63 -2.61
N ASN A 58 -6.91 0.28 -3.19
CA ASN A 58 -6.83 -0.58 -4.37
C ASN A 58 -6.75 -2.07 -4.00
N MET A 59 -6.61 -2.94 -5.01
CA MET A 59 -6.47 -4.40 -4.84
C MET A 59 -5.16 -4.84 -4.16
N PHE A 60 -4.19 -3.93 -4.01
CA PHE A 60 -2.90 -4.14 -3.35
C PHE A 60 -2.92 -3.67 -1.89
N ALA A 61 -4.06 -3.22 -1.38
CA ALA A 61 -4.19 -2.81 0.01
C ALA A 61 -3.89 -3.95 1.01
N ASP A 62 -3.94 -5.21 0.60
CA ASP A 62 -3.55 -6.36 1.43
C ASP A 62 -2.08 -6.77 1.28
N GLN A 63 -1.30 -6.03 0.51
CA GLN A 63 0.12 -6.32 0.28
C GLN A 63 1.02 -5.33 1.00
N THR A 64 2.10 -5.83 1.60
CA THR A 64 3.09 -4.93 2.18
C THR A 64 3.98 -4.34 1.08
N PRO A 65 4.49 -3.12 1.26
CA PRO A 65 5.46 -2.54 0.32
C PRO A 65 6.73 -3.41 0.19
N GLU A 66 7.06 -4.20 1.21
CA GLU A 66 8.18 -5.16 1.17
C GLU A 66 7.87 -6.36 0.27
N GLU A 67 6.64 -6.91 0.34
CA GLU A 67 6.18 -7.96 -0.57
C GLU A 67 6.13 -7.45 -2.01
N LEU A 68 5.63 -6.23 -2.23
CA LEU A 68 5.61 -5.57 -3.54
C LEU A 68 7.03 -5.37 -4.09
N LYS A 69 7.96 -4.87 -3.27
CA LYS A 69 9.36 -4.65 -3.67
C LYS A 69 10.05 -5.95 -4.06
N LYS A 70 9.75 -7.05 -3.36
CA LYS A 70 10.27 -8.39 -3.67
C LYS A 70 9.63 -9.00 -4.92
N SER A 71 8.33 -8.78 -5.11
CA SER A 71 7.57 -9.34 -6.25
C SER A 71 7.82 -8.58 -7.55
N HIS A 72 8.08 -7.27 -7.49
CA HIS A 72 8.30 -6.45 -8.68
C HIS A 72 9.74 -6.52 -9.20
N GLY A 73 10.57 -7.42 -8.63
CA GLY A 73 11.79 -7.88 -9.28
C GLY A 73 12.75 -6.77 -9.71
N LEU A 74 12.80 -5.67 -8.96
CA LEU A 74 13.75 -4.60 -9.22
C LEU A 74 15.15 -5.12 -8.89
N ILE A 75 15.78 -5.78 -9.85
CA ILE A 75 17.21 -6.04 -9.85
C ILE A 75 17.85 -4.70 -10.20
N LEU A 76 18.22 -3.95 -9.17
CA LEU A 76 19.09 -2.80 -9.36
C LEU A 76 20.40 -3.32 -9.96
N PRO A 77 20.84 -2.81 -11.12
CA PRO A 77 22.14 -3.18 -11.66
C PRO A 77 23.20 -2.80 -10.62
N SER A 78 24.18 -3.68 -10.43
CA SER A 78 25.18 -3.60 -9.36
C SER A 78 26.17 -2.44 -9.48
N CYS A 79 25.94 -1.44 -10.35
CA CYS A 79 26.88 -0.36 -10.63
C CYS A 79 26.29 1.05 -10.55
N ILE A 80 25.13 1.25 -9.90
CA ILE A 80 24.75 2.62 -9.50
C ILE A 80 25.51 2.92 -8.21
N ASP A 81 26.80 3.22 -8.35
CA ASP A 81 27.55 3.91 -7.30
C ASP A 81 26.88 5.27 -7.10
N THR A 82 26.23 5.47 -5.95
CA THR A 82 25.54 6.71 -5.56
C THR A 82 26.48 7.92 -5.41
N ASP A 83 27.73 7.82 -5.85
CA ASP A 83 28.71 8.90 -5.84
C ASP A 83 28.66 9.76 -7.12
N ALA A 84 28.01 9.30 -8.20
CA ALA A 84 28.00 10.03 -9.49
C ALA A 84 26.89 11.09 -9.64
N MET A 85 26.05 11.32 -8.63
CA MET A 85 25.00 12.35 -8.66
C MET A 85 25.33 13.58 -7.80
N ALA A 86 26.54 13.63 -7.22
CA ALA A 86 27.12 14.86 -6.70
C ALA A 86 28.12 15.37 -7.75
N LEU A 87 27.90 16.58 -8.27
CA LEU A 87 28.70 17.29 -9.28
C LEU A 87 28.23 17.14 -10.74
N SER A 88 27.05 17.68 -11.03
CA SER A 88 26.87 18.44 -12.27
C SER A 88 26.26 19.80 -11.92
N TRP A 89 27.15 20.79 -11.76
CA TRP A 89 26.85 22.22 -11.80
C TRP A 89 26.88 22.70 -13.25
#